data_AF-A0AB38W6Y5-F1
#
_entry.id   AF-A0AB38W6Y5-F1
#
_cell.length_a   1.000
_cell.length_b   1.000
_cell.length_c   1.000
_cell.angle_alpha   90.00
_cell.angle_beta   90.00
_cell.angle_gamma   90.00
#
_symmetry.space_group_name_H-M   'P 1'
#
loop_
_entity.id
_entity.type
_entity.pdbx_description
1 polymer ?
#
loop_
_entity_poly.entity_id
_entity_poly.type
_entity_poly.pdbx_seq_one_letter_code
_entity_poly.pdbx_strand_id
1 'polypeptide(L)'
;MRKKRLLSRISFSSLFLLCGTLLSACTGIQADLRNLIKETTGKDIDLSKAIKTKEGKKNIIASLKKSYEVNPRDTTKLLLDAWKQIFEEGKLGIPDFDFDDVIYPASKDPFTMERKIEHFQMTYQSFKDLSVEDKLSYTFNWFGDYSSGGFTAKKGDKHYFDLFLKIKPDAKKSFTIANFKTEEDNSTTIGGKETTRNLEWIEFSASLKFSLKGKDDVSQKSVNKFLSTFANNTEGYSSNINLFIYLEYLIK
;
A
#
# COMPACT_ATOMS: atom_id res chain seq x y z
N MET A 1 -36.08 11.25 53.39
CA MET A 1 -35.91 9.78 53.46
C MET A 1 -34.73 9.35 52.59
N ARG A 2 -33.75 8.66 53.19
CA ARG A 2 -32.62 7.99 52.52
C ARG A 2 -33.10 6.69 51.86
N LYS A 3 -32.55 6.34 50.69
CA LYS A 3 -31.97 5.00 50.43
C LYS A 3 -30.74 5.14 49.52
N LYS A 4 -29.70 4.39 49.87
CA LYS A 4 -28.32 4.41 49.38
C LYS A 4 -28.10 3.32 48.32
N ARG A 5 -27.14 3.60 47.43
CA ARG A 5 -26.10 2.72 46.83
C ARG A 5 -26.52 1.47 46.04
N LEU A 6 -26.02 1.38 44.80
CA LEU A 6 -25.02 0.37 44.47
C LEU A 6 -24.07 0.89 43.37
N LEU A 7 -22.78 0.82 43.66
CA LEU A 7 -21.67 1.03 42.73
C LEU A 7 -21.65 -0.11 41.72
N SER A 8 -21.49 0.21 40.44
CA SER A 8 -20.84 -0.69 39.48
C SER A 8 -19.59 0.01 38.96
N ARG A 9 -18.47 -0.24 39.66
CA ARG A 9 -17.13 -0.21 39.07
C ARG A 9 -16.96 -1.57 38.40
N ILE A 10 -17.00 -1.64 37.07
CA ILE A 10 -16.33 -2.67 36.25
C ILE A 10 -16.29 -2.14 34.81
N SER A 11 -15.08 -2.18 34.24
CA SER A 11 -14.73 -2.06 32.82
C SER A 11 -14.74 -0.66 32.18
N PHE A 12 -13.75 0.16 32.55
CA PHE A 12 -13.21 1.21 31.65
C PHE A 12 -11.72 0.97 31.34
N SER A 13 -11.28 -0.29 31.42
CA SER A 13 -9.88 -0.69 31.27
C SER A 13 -9.55 -1.40 29.94
N SER A 14 -10.49 -1.54 29.00
CA SER A 14 -10.26 -2.27 27.75
C SER A 14 -10.28 -1.43 26.47
N LEU A 15 -10.43 -0.10 26.54
CA LEU A 15 -10.50 0.75 25.33
C LEU A 15 -9.24 1.57 25.02
N PHE A 16 -8.16 1.41 25.79
CA PHE A 16 -6.90 2.15 25.58
C PHE A 16 -5.68 1.27 25.23
N LEU A 17 -5.88 -0.03 24.98
CA LEU A 17 -4.78 -0.96 24.67
C LEU A 17 -4.60 -1.26 23.17
N LEU A 18 -5.28 -0.55 22.27
CA LEU A 18 -5.14 -0.73 20.81
C LEU A 18 -4.54 0.48 20.07
N CYS A 19 -4.29 1.60 20.75
CA CYS A 19 -3.54 2.73 20.17
C CYS A 19 -2.06 2.76 20.59
N GLY A 20 -1.63 1.87 21.49
CA GLY A 20 -0.25 1.82 21.99
C GLY A 20 0.75 1.06 21.10
N THR A 21 0.27 0.23 20.16
CA THR A 21 1.11 -0.61 19.29
C THR A 21 1.48 0.06 17.96
N LEU A 22 0.72 1.09 17.54
CA LEU A 22 0.95 1.76 16.26
C LEU A 22 2.14 2.72 16.29
N LEU A 23 2.49 3.28 17.46
CA LEU A 23 3.68 4.15 17.59
C LEU A 23 4.97 3.35 17.79
N SER A 24 4.92 2.14 18.36
CA SER A 24 6.12 1.31 18.59
C SER A 24 6.61 0.60 17.32
N ALA A 25 5.71 0.33 16.37
CA ALA A 25 6.05 -0.39 15.14
C ALA A 25 6.85 0.48 14.15
N CYS A 26 6.47 1.76 13.95
CA CYS A 26 7.25 2.70 13.12
C CYS A 26 8.68 2.90 13.63
N THR A 27 8.89 2.96 14.96
CA THR A 27 10.24 3.06 15.54
C THR A 27 11.08 1.80 15.33
N GLY A 28 10.43 0.63 15.24
CA GLY A 28 11.10 -0.66 15.02
C GLY A 28 11.73 -0.74 13.63
N ILE A 29 10.95 -0.54 12.57
CA ILE A 29 11.45 -0.67 11.19
C ILE A 29 12.53 0.38 10.86
N GLN A 30 12.41 1.60 11.39
CA GLN A 30 13.46 2.60 11.20
C GLN A 30 14.77 2.20 11.90
N ALA A 31 14.71 1.66 13.11
CA ALA A 31 15.88 1.17 13.82
C ALA A 31 16.49 -0.05 13.11
N ASP A 32 15.66 -1.00 12.68
CA ASP A 32 16.08 -2.20 11.96
C ASP A 32 16.74 -1.85 10.63
N LEU A 33 16.19 -0.90 9.87
CA LEU A 33 16.81 -0.38 8.65
C LEU A 33 18.19 0.23 8.91
N ARG A 34 18.30 1.06 9.96
CA ARG A 34 19.56 1.70 10.32
C ARG A 34 20.61 0.66 10.74
N ASN A 35 20.22 -0.31 11.56
CA ASN A 35 21.10 -1.38 12.01
C ASN A 35 21.56 -2.25 10.85
N LEU A 36 20.64 -2.68 9.98
CA LEU A 36 20.95 -3.46 8.78
C LEU A 36 21.96 -2.74 7.88
N ILE A 37 21.74 -1.45 7.60
CA ILE A 37 22.67 -0.65 6.79
C ILE A 37 24.02 -0.53 7.48
N LYS A 38 24.05 -0.30 8.79
CA LYS A 38 25.29 -0.15 9.55
C LYS A 38 26.10 -1.44 9.57
N GLU A 39 25.46 -2.58 9.79
CA GLU A 39 26.12 -3.89 9.83
C GLU A 39 26.68 -4.31 8.47
N THR A 40 25.96 -4.02 7.38
CA THR A 40 26.34 -4.48 6.03
C THR A 40 27.25 -3.50 5.29
N THR A 41 27.19 -2.20 5.60
CA THR A 41 27.95 -1.17 4.89
C THR A 41 28.95 -0.41 5.74
N GLY A 42 28.92 -0.57 7.08
CA GLY A 42 29.70 0.22 8.03
C GLY A 42 29.26 1.69 8.16
N LYS A 43 28.23 2.11 7.42
CA LYS A 43 27.73 3.49 7.43
C LYS A 43 26.60 3.66 8.42
N ASP A 44 26.69 4.72 9.22
CA ASP A 44 25.59 5.17 10.06
C ASP A 44 24.84 6.29 9.34
N ILE A 45 23.60 6.02 8.91
CA ILE A 45 22.79 6.97 8.14
C ILE A 45 21.70 7.55 9.02
N ASP A 46 21.60 8.88 9.04
CA ASP A 46 20.44 9.59 9.60
C ASP A 46 19.27 9.47 8.62
N LEU A 47 18.52 8.37 8.75
CA LEU A 47 17.39 8.03 7.86
C LEU A 47 16.35 9.16 7.81
N SER A 48 16.08 9.82 8.94
CA SER A 48 15.08 10.89 9.04
C SER A 48 15.43 12.13 8.22
N LYS A 49 16.73 12.41 8.06
CA LYS A 49 17.22 13.50 7.20
C LYS A 49 17.38 13.04 5.76
N ALA A 50 17.92 11.84 5.55
CA ALA A 50 18.18 11.30 4.23
C ALA A 50 16.89 11.11 3.43
N ILE A 51 15.79 10.66 4.05
CA ILE A 51 14.53 10.42 3.33
C ILE A 51 13.89 11.70 2.76
N LYS A 52 14.27 12.87 3.29
CA LYS A 52 13.71 14.18 2.87
C LYS A 52 14.33 14.73 1.59
N THR A 53 15.46 14.18 1.13
CA THR A 53 16.17 14.67 -0.06
C THR A 53 16.27 13.57 -1.10
N LYS A 54 16.21 13.95 -2.38
CA LYS A 54 16.41 13.03 -3.50
C LYS A 54 17.73 12.26 -3.39
N GLU A 55 18.82 12.99 -3.10
CA GLU A 55 20.15 12.40 -2.91
C GLU A 55 20.20 11.44 -1.72
N GLY A 56 19.54 11.78 -0.61
CA GLY A 56 19.47 10.91 0.55
C GLY A 56 18.68 9.62 0.26
N LYS A 57 17.57 9.69 -0.49
CA LYS A 57 16.82 8.50 -0.94
C LYS A 57 17.65 7.60 -1.84
N LYS A 58 18.37 8.17 -2.83
CA LYS A 58 19.31 7.43 -3.69
C LYS A 58 20.38 6.73 -2.85
N ASN A 59 20.92 7.41 -1.83
CA ASN A 59 21.89 6.82 -0.90
C ASN A 59 21.31 5.70 -0.03
N ILE A 60 20.04 5.80 0.41
CA ILE A 60 19.36 4.72 1.13
C ILE A 60 19.21 3.50 0.22
N ILE A 61 18.70 3.66 -1.01
CA ILE A 61 18.57 2.53 -1.96
C ILE A 61 19.93 1.90 -2.27
N ALA A 62 20.96 2.70 -2.51
CA ALA A 62 22.31 2.18 -2.76
C ALA A 62 22.86 1.39 -1.55
N SER A 63 22.54 1.81 -0.33
CA SER A 63 22.92 1.10 0.89
C SER A 63 22.13 -0.19 1.08
N LEU A 64 20.83 -0.18 0.77
CA LEU A 64 19.98 -1.37 0.76
C LEU A 64 20.41 -2.38 -0.31
N LYS A 65 20.84 -1.92 -1.48
CA LYS A 65 21.41 -2.77 -2.53
C LYS A 65 22.62 -3.55 -2.03
N LYS A 66 23.55 -2.85 -1.35
CA LYS A 66 24.71 -3.48 -0.69
C LYS A 66 24.29 -4.40 0.47
N SER A 67 23.28 -3.99 1.24
CA SER A 67 22.72 -4.83 2.30
C SER A 67 22.19 -6.15 1.74
N TYR A 68 21.52 -6.11 0.58
CA TYR A 68 21.02 -7.30 -0.10
C TYR A 68 22.14 -8.19 -0.65
N GLU A 69 23.25 -7.61 -1.15
CA GLU A 69 24.44 -8.37 -1.57
C GLU A 69 25.05 -9.18 -0.43
N VAL A 70 25.14 -8.59 0.77
CA VAL A 70 25.76 -9.21 1.95
C VAL A 70 24.77 -10.12 2.70
N ASN A 71 23.54 -9.66 2.87
CA ASN A 71 22.49 -10.32 3.64
C ASN A 71 21.13 -10.21 2.91
N PRO A 72 20.90 -11.03 1.87
CA PRO A 72 19.69 -10.95 1.04
C PRO A 72 18.43 -11.31 1.83
N ARG A 73 18.53 -12.21 2.81
CA ARG A 73 17.40 -12.67 3.61
C ARG A 73 16.85 -11.55 4.49
N ASP A 74 17.69 -10.91 5.29
CA ASP A 74 17.21 -9.90 6.24
C ASP A 74 16.84 -8.60 5.53
N THR A 75 17.53 -8.27 4.45
CA THR A 75 17.15 -7.12 3.61
C THR A 75 15.78 -7.34 2.96
N THR A 76 15.51 -8.54 2.44
CA THR A 76 14.19 -8.91 1.91
C THR A 76 13.12 -8.82 2.98
N LYS A 77 13.40 -9.40 4.14
CA LYS A 77 12.47 -9.41 5.28
C LYS A 77 12.08 -8.00 5.70
N LEU A 78 13.05 -7.10 5.85
CA LEU A 78 12.81 -5.70 6.19
C LEU A 78 11.88 -5.00 5.18
N LEU A 79 12.12 -5.19 3.88
CA LEU A 79 11.29 -4.61 2.82
C LEU A 79 9.84 -5.12 2.88
N LEU A 80 9.66 -6.42 3.12
CA LEU A 80 8.34 -7.04 3.22
C LEU A 80 7.63 -6.66 4.53
N ASP A 81 8.35 -6.53 5.64
CA ASP A 81 7.80 -6.03 6.91
C ASP A 81 7.33 -4.59 6.79
N ALA A 82 8.08 -3.74 6.08
CA ALA A 82 7.68 -2.37 5.82
C ALA A 82 6.38 -2.29 5.02
N TRP A 83 6.27 -3.10 3.95
CA TRP A 83 5.04 -3.20 3.19
C TRP A 83 3.89 -3.73 4.07
N LYS A 84 4.11 -4.82 4.80
CA LYS A 84 3.13 -5.43 5.69
C LYS A 84 2.55 -4.43 6.69
N GLN A 85 3.41 -3.70 7.39
CA GLN A 85 3.00 -2.74 8.41
C GLN A 85 2.16 -1.61 7.81
N ILE A 86 2.63 -1.00 6.71
CA ILE A 86 1.87 0.07 6.06
C ILE A 86 0.51 -0.40 5.57
N PHE A 87 0.46 -1.62 5.03
CA PHE A 87 -0.78 -2.20 4.55
C PHE A 87 -1.73 -2.44 5.71
N GLU A 88 -1.31 -3.09 6.81
CA GLU A 88 -2.16 -3.31 8.00
C GLU A 88 -2.71 -2.01 8.62
N GLU A 89 -1.94 -0.92 8.53
CA GLU A 89 -2.37 0.40 9.01
C GLU A 89 -3.33 1.12 8.05
N GLY A 90 -3.57 0.56 6.85
CA GLY A 90 -4.42 1.14 5.81
C GLY A 90 -3.86 2.43 5.18
N LYS A 91 -2.58 2.74 5.43
CA LYS A 91 -1.98 4.04 5.11
C LYS A 91 -1.57 4.19 3.63
N LEU A 92 -1.17 3.10 2.98
CA LEU A 92 -0.93 3.04 1.54
C LEU A 92 -1.47 1.72 0.98
N GLY A 93 -2.04 1.77 -0.22
CA GLY A 93 -2.48 0.59 -0.95
C GLY A 93 -1.37 -0.04 -1.80
N ILE A 94 -1.79 -0.84 -2.78
CA ILE A 94 -0.92 -1.33 -3.85
C ILE A 94 -1.22 -0.46 -5.07
N PRO A 95 -0.24 0.19 -5.70
CA PRO A 95 -0.47 1.14 -6.79
C PRO A 95 -1.39 0.65 -7.92
N ASP A 96 -1.36 -0.65 -8.26
CA ASP A 96 -2.23 -1.23 -9.30
C ASP A 96 -3.71 -1.37 -8.90
N PHE A 97 -3.98 -1.36 -7.60
CA PHE A 97 -5.32 -1.42 -6.98
C PHE A 97 -5.66 -0.18 -6.16
N ASP A 98 -4.73 0.77 -6.14
CA ASP A 98 -5.03 2.15 -5.87
C ASP A 98 -5.91 2.61 -7.03
N PHE A 99 -7.21 2.48 -6.79
CA PHE A 99 -8.16 3.47 -7.27
C PHE A 99 -7.75 4.88 -6.78
N ASP A 100 -6.63 5.03 -6.06
CA ASP A 100 -6.00 6.24 -5.55
C ASP A 100 -5.42 7.18 -6.59
N ASP A 101 -5.10 6.74 -7.82
CA ASP A 101 -4.90 7.69 -8.94
C ASP A 101 -6.23 8.33 -9.42
N VAL A 102 -7.36 7.89 -8.84
CA VAL A 102 -8.68 8.56 -8.86
C VAL A 102 -8.98 9.30 -7.52
N ILE A 103 -8.06 9.30 -6.53
CA ILE A 103 -8.25 9.83 -5.15
C ILE A 103 -7.70 11.22 -4.90
N TYR A 104 -6.94 11.81 -5.82
CA TYR A 104 -7.05 13.25 -5.89
C TYR A 104 -8.36 13.52 -6.61
N PRO A 105 -9.43 13.99 -5.93
CA PRO A 105 -10.37 14.78 -6.65
C PRO A 105 -9.51 15.91 -7.22
N ALA A 106 -9.27 15.86 -8.54
CA ALA A 106 -9.48 17.10 -9.25
C ALA A 106 -10.82 17.60 -8.70
N SER A 107 -10.93 18.85 -8.31
CA SER A 107 -12.10 19.44 -7.64
C SER A 107 -13.44 19.32 -8.42
N LYS A 108 -13.49 18.43 -9.39
CA LYS A 108 -14.48 18.05 -10.38
C LYS A 108 -14.87 16.56 -10.34
N ASP A 109 -14.19 15.68 -9.59
CA ASP A 109 -14.59 14.26 -9.55
C ASP A 109 -15.89 14.08 -8.76
N PRO A 110 -16.88 13.33 -9.31
CA PRO A 110 -18.23 13.32 -8.76
C PRO A 110 -18.41 12.38 -7.55
N PHE A 111 -17.33 11.83 -6.97
CA PHE A 111 -17.41 10.95 -5.80
C PHE A 111 -16.18 11.03 -4.89
N THR A 112 -16.31 10.52 -3.66
CA THR A 112 -15.20 10.13 -2.77
C THR A 112 -15.23 8.64 -2.55
N MET A 113 -14.08 8.06 -2.24
CA MET A 113 -13.95 6.65 -1.94
C MET A 113 -13.41 6.47 -0.53
N GLU A 114 -14.06 5.60 0.23
CA GLU A 114 -13.57 5.10 1.52
C GLU A 114 -13.09 3.67 1.33
N ARG A 115 -11.92 3.34 1.87
CA ARG A 115 -11.34 1.99 1.86
C ARG A 115 -11.22 1.48 3.29
N LYS A 116 -11.59 0.21 3.50
CA LYS A 116 -11.42 -0.51 4.76
C LYS A 116 -10.79 -1.87 4.50
N ILE A 117 -9.82 -2.24 5.33
CA ILE A 117 -9.21 -3.58 5.30
C ILE A 117 -10.09 -4.49 6.16
N GLU A 118 -10.72 -5.49 5.53
CA GLU A 118 -11.53 -6.48 6.23
C GLU A 118 -10.71 -7.72 6.62
N HIS A 119 -9.71 -8.07 5.82
CA HIS A 119 -8.80 -9.18 6.10
C HIS A 119 -7.51 -8.97 5.35
N PHE A 120 -6.36 -9.07 6.02
CA PHE A 120 -5.06 -9.05 5.36
C PHE A 120 -4.17 -10.13 5.97
N GLN A 121 -3.55 -10.92 5.09
CA GLN A 121 -2.59 -11.95 5.45
C GLN A 121 -1.41 -11.92 4.50
N MET A 122 -0.21 -11.69 5.05
CA MET A 122 1.05 -11.81 4.33
C MET A 122 1.93 -12.87 4.98
N THR A 123 2.34 -13.87 4.20
CA THR A 123 3.25 -14.94 4.63
C THR A 123 4.50 -14.95 3.77
N TYR A 124 5.68 -14.98 4.37
CA TYR A 124 6.95 -15.09 3.65
C TYR A 124 8.07 -15.64 4.56
N GLN A 125 9.01 -16.35 3.96
CA GLN A 125 10.34 -16.72 4.49
C GLN A 125 11.44 -16.10 3.61
N SER A 126 11.12 -15.84 2.34
CA SER A 126 11.91 -15.18 1.31
C SER A 126 10.98 -14.53 0.27
N PHE A 127 11.56 -13.87 -0.74
CA PHE A 127 10.77 -13.36 -1.86
C PHE A 127 10.12 -14.46 -2.69
N LYS A 128 10.59 -15.72 -2.70
CA LYS A 128 10.05 -16.77 -3.59
C LYS A 128 8.77 -17.42 -3.06
N ASP A 129 8.58 -17.38 -1.75
CA ASP A 129 7.48 -18.01 -1.03
C ASP A 129 6.52 -16.98 -0.41
N LEU A 130 6.69 -15.70 -0.78
CA LEU A 130 5.72 -14.66 -0.46
C LEU A 130 4.34 -15.06 -0.99
N SER A 131 3.33 -14.88 -0.13
CA SER A 131 1.93 -14.92 -0.51
C SER A 131 1.20 -13.83 0.26
N VAL A 132 0.40 -13.04 -0.45
CA VAL A 132 -0.52 -12.08 0.17
C VAL A 132 -1.94 -12.48 -0.21
N GLU A 133 -2.81 -12.57 0.78
CA GLU A 133 -4.25 -12.67 0.58
C GLU A 133 -4.92 -11.53 1.34
N ASP A 134 -5.80 -10.80 0.67
CA ASP A 134 -6.40 -9.59 1.22
C ASP A 134 -7.85 -9.43 0.75
N LYS A 135 -8.65 -8.80 1.62
CA LYS A 135 -10.02 -8.39 1.37
C LYS A 135 -10.17 -6.94 1.78
N LEU A 136 -10.39 -6.09 0.78
CA LEU A 136 -10.67 -4.67 0.97
C LEU A 136 -12.14 -4.39 0.69
N SER A 137 -12.79 -3.66 1.58
CA SER A 137 -14.10 -3.07 1.33
C SER A 137 -13.96 -1.62 0.89
N TYR A 138 -14.66 -1.26 -0.18
CA TYR A 138 -14.73 0.08 -0.72
C TYR A 138 -16.16 0.63 -0.64
N THR A 139 -16.27 1.92 -0.33
CA THR A 139 -17.51 2.68 -0.42
C THR A 139 -17.29 3.89 -1.31
N PHE A 140 -18.08 4.01 -2.38
CA PHE A 140 -18.05 5.15 -3.29
C PHE A 140 -19.25 6.06 -2.93
N ASN A 141 -18.97 7.25 -2.40
CA ASN A 141 -19.98 8.25 -2.04
C ASN A 141 -20.05 9.33 -3.13
N TRP A 142 -21.19 9.46 -3.82
CA TRP A 142 -21.34 10.33 -4.99
C TRP A 142 -21.88 11.72 -4.60
N PHE A 143 -21.21 12.80 -5.04
CA PHE A 143 -21.62 14.20 -4.82
C PHE A 143 -22.05 14.91 -6.10
N GLY A 144 -21.80 14.28 -7.25
CA GLY A 144 -22.26 14.71 -8.57
C GLY A 144 -22.88 13.55 -9.33
N ASP A 145 -23.62 13.88 -10.38
CA ASP A 145 -24.09 12.88 -11.33
C ASP A 145 -22.92 12.39 -12.20
N TYR A 146 -22.91 11.09 -12.50
CA TYR A 146 -21.90 10.46 -13.35
C TYR A 146 -22.54 9.52 -14.36
N SER A 147 -21.98 9.47 -15.56
CA SER A 147 -22.37 8.52 -16.59
C SER A 147 -21.18 8.19 -17.49
N SER A 148 -20.74 6.92 -17.48
CA SER A 148 -19.70 6.41 -18.38
C SER A 148 -19.85 4.90 -18.54
N GLY A 149 -19.55 4.35 -19.72
CA GLY A 149 -19.54 2.89 -19.93
C GLY A 149 -20.86 2.19 -19.60
N GLY A 150 -22.01 2.89 -19.69
CA GLY A 150 -23.32 2.34 -19.32
C GLY A 150 -23.59 2.22 -17.81
N PHE A 151 -22.65 2.68 -16.97
CA PHE A 151 -22.85 2.91 -15.55
C PHE A 151 -23.27 4.36 -15.31
N THR A 152 -24.22 4.55 -14.40
CA THR A 152 -24.71 5.86 -13.97
C THR A 152 -24.79 5.91 -12.46
N ALA A 153 -24.37 7.02 -11.87
CA ALA A 153 -24.59 7.33 -10.47
C ALA A 153 -25.21 8.72 -10.35
N LYS A 154 -26.09 8.90 -9.37
CA LYS A 154 -26.69 10.18 -9.02
C LYS A 154 -26.02 10.77 -7.79
N LYS A 155 -26.08 12.09 -7.68
CA LYS A 155 -25.71 12.78 -6.45
C LYS A 155 -26.47 12.18 -5.26
N GLY A 156 -25.72 11.72 -4.26
CA GLY A 156 -26.24 11.07 -3.05
C GLY A 156 -26.17 9.55 -3.08
N ASP A 157 -25.91 8.92 -4.23
CA ASP A 157 -25.75 7.48 -4.33
C ASP A 157 -24.56 6.99 -3.50
N LYS A 158 -24.67 5.73 -3.04
CA LYS A 158 -23.58 4.99 -2.43
C LYS A 158 -23.45 3.63 -3.09
N HIS A 159 -22.24 3.26 -3.46
CA HIS A 159 -21.94 1.95 -4.02
C HIS A 159 -20.88 1.24 -3.19
N TYR A 160 -21.10 -0.04 -2.92
CA TYR A 160 -20.30 -0.83 -2.00
C TYR A 160 -19.68 -2.04 -2.70
N PHE A 161 -18.36 -2.15 -2.58
CA PHE A 161 -17.59 -3.18 -3.28
C PHE A 161 -16.64 -3.89 -2.33
N ASP A 162 -16.45 -5.19 -2.53
CA ASP A 162 -15.35 -5.95 -1.95
C ASP A 162 -14.35 -6.30 -3.06
N LEU A 163 -13.08 -5.98 -2.84
CA LEU A 163 -11.93 -6.49 -3.60
C LEU A 163 -11.33 -7.66 -2.83
N PHE A 164 -11.25 -8.80 -3.50
CA PHE A 164 -10.48 -9.95 -3.02
C PHE A 164 -9.21 -10.03 -3.83
N LEU A 165 -8.06 -9.98 -3.17
CA LEU A 165 -6.75 -9.91 -3.79
C LEU A 165 -5.88 -11.08 -3.36
N LYS A 166 -5.15 -11.65 -4.31
CA LYS A 166 -4.09 -12.63 -4.11
C LYS A 166 -2.85 -12.19 -4.86
N ILE A 167 -1.73 -12.09 -4.14
CA ILE A 167 -0.45 -11.66 -4.69
C ILE A 167 0.59 -12.74 -4.46
N LYS A 168 1.35 -13.02 -5.51
CA LYS A 168 2.51 -13.90 -5.44
C LYS A 168 3.68 -13.26 -6.18
N PRO A 169 4.91 -13.68 -5.93
CA PRO A 169 6.04 -13.39 -6.78
C PRO A 169 5.76 -13.84 -8.21
N ASP A 170 6.17 -13.04 -9.18
CA ASP A 170 6.16 -13.47 -10.58
C ASP A 170 7.18 -14.60 -10.78
N ALA A 171 6.71 -15.79 -11.11
CA ALA A 171 7.54 -16.97 -11.32
C ALA A 171 8.58 -16.79 -12.46
N LYS A 172 8.36 -15.84 -13.38
CA LYS A 172 9.26 -15.55 -14.51
C LYS A 172 10.27 -14.46 -14.19
N LYS A 173 10.11 -13.71 -13.09
CA LYS A 173 10.96 -12.57 -12.74
C LYS A 173 11.51 -12.75 -11.34
N SER A 174 12.81 -13.00 -11.27
CA SER A 174 13.50 -13.16 -9.98
C SER A 174 13.75 -11.80 -9.31
N PHE A 175 13.66 -11.78 -7.98
CA PHE A 175 14.13 -10.64 -7.18
C PHE A 175 15.65 -10.74 -6.97
N THR A 176 16.37 -9.68 -7.35
CA THR A 176 17.82 -9.61 -7.48
C THR A 176 18.34 -8.21 -7.15
N ILE A 177 19.66 -8.04 -7.17
CA ILE A 177 20.34 -6.75 -6.99
C ILE A 177 19.92 -5.71 -8.04
N ALA A 178 19.54 -6.13 -9.26
CA ALA A 178 19.08 -5.25 -10.33
C ALA A 178 17.72 -4.59 -10.03
N ASN A 179 16.99 -5.10 -9.03
CA ASN A 179 15.72 -4.56 -8.61
C ASN A 179 15.85 -3.24 -7.81
N PHE A 180 17.04 -2.93 -7.28
CA PHE A 180 17.31 -1.69 -6.55
C PHE A 180 17.71 -0.59 -7.52
N LYS A 181 16.72 0.18 -7.98
CA LYS A 181 16.85 1.19 -9.05
C LYS A 181 16.95 2.59 -8.45
N THR A 182 17.92 3.36 -8.94
CA THR A 182 18.23 4.72 -8.47
C THR A 182 18.06 5.80 -9.55
N GLU A 183 17.49 5.46 -10.72
CA GLU A 183 17.53 6.32 -11.92
C GLU A 183 16.17 6.79 -12.48
N GLU A 184 16.16 8.10 -12.78
CA GLU A 184 15.49 8.87 -13.85
C GLU A 184 15.70 8.22 -15.23
N ASP A 185 14.82 8.19 -16.23
CA ASP A 185 13.85 9.16 -16.75
C ASP A 185 12.58 8.44 -17.20
N ASN A 186 11.45 8.68 -16.53
CA ASN A 186 10.17 8.67 -17.24
C ASN A 186 9.81 10.14 -17.44
N SER A 187 10.43 10.79 -18.44
CA SER A 187 9.87 12.03 -18.95
C SER A 187 8.57 11.65 -19.66
N THR A 188 7.44 12.01 -19.06
CA THR A 188 6.14 11.89 -19.72
C THR A 188 5.74 13.29 -20.16
N THR A 189 5.59 13.49 -21.45
CA THR A 189 5.08 14.74 -22.01
C THR A 189 3.56 14.73 -21.91
N ILE A 190 3.02 15.33 -20.86
CA ILE A 190 1.57 15.52 -20.70
C ILE A 190 1.25 16.95 -21.15
N GLY A 191 0.59 17.09 -22.30
CA GLY A 191 0.20 18.40 -22.83
C GLY A 191 1.38 19.31 -23.21
N GLY A 192 2.48 18.74 -23.72
CA GLY A 192 3.66 19.50 -24.15
C GLY A 192 4.63 19.90 -23.04
N LYS A 193 4.37 19.50 -21.78
CA LYS A 193 5.30 19.65 -20.66
C LYS A 193 5.94 18.31 -20.32
N GLU A 194 7.27 18.26 -20.35
CA GLU A 194 8.01 17.13 -19.79
C GLU A 194 7.80 17.08 -18.28
N THR A 195 7.31 15.94 -17.80
CA THR A 195 7.20 15.65 -16.37
C THR A 195 8.22 14.56 -16.06
N THR A 196 9.35 14.92 -15.43
CA THR A 196 10.33 13.94 -14.94
C THR A 196 9.86 13.45 -13.57
N ARG A 197 9.40 12.20 -13.46
CA ARG A 197 9.20 11.56 -12.17
C ARG A 197 10.51 10.87 -11.75
N ASN A 198 11.20 11.46 -10.77
CA ASN A 198 12.26 10.76 -10.03
C ASN A 198 11.58 9.66 -9.22
N LEU A 199 11.70 8.41 -9.62
CA LEU A 199 11.13 7.30 -8.86
C LEU A 199 12.28 6.47 -8.31
N GLU A 200 12.70 6.80 -7.09
CA GLU A 200 13.48 5.87 -6.28
C GLU A 200 12.67 4.58 -6.09
N TRP A 201 13.18 3.46 -6.61
CA TRP A 201 12.36 2.27 -6.84
C TRP A 201 13.07 0.99 -6.45
N ILE A 202 12.42 0.17 -5.61
CA ILE A 202 12.83 -1.22 -5.36
C ILE A 202 11.78 -2.12 -5.96
N GLU A 203 12.11 -2.73 -7.09
CA GLU A 203 11.15 -3.42 -7.95
C GLU A 203 10.83 -4.83 -7.43
N PHE A 204 9.58 -5.04 -7.02
CA PHE A 204 9.05 -6.36 -6.77
C PHE A 204 8.06 -6.76 -7.86
N SER A 205 8.45 -7.72 -8.70
CA SER A 205 7.56 -8.27 -9.71
C SER A 205 6.56 -9.25 -9.09
N ALA A 206 5.29 -8.92 -9.21
CA ALA A 206 4.17 -9.59 -8.58
C ALA A 206 3.21 -10.15 -9.64
N SER A 207 2.81 -11.41 -9.48
CA SER A 207 1.63 -11.97 -10.11
C SER A 207 0.40 -11.63 -9.28
N LEU A 208 -0.55 -10.95 -9.89
CA LEU A 208 -1.76 -10.45 -9.24
C LEU A 208 -2.98 -11.24 -9.73
N LYS A 209 -3.81 -11.67 -8.78
CA LYS A 209 -5.14 -12.23 -9.05
C LYS A 209 -6.13 -11.52 -8.16
N PHE A 210 -7.20 -11.02 -8.75
CA PHE A 210 -8.20 -10.31 -7.99
C PHE A 210 -9.60 -10.55 -8.51
N SER A 211 -10.60 -10.29 -7.66
CA SER A 211 -12.01 -10.29 -8.04
C SER A 211 -12.75 -9.21 -7.28
N LEU A 212 -13.79 -8.65 -7.91
CA LEU A 212 -14.65 -7.63 -7.32
C LEU A 212 -16.06 -8.18 -7.11
N LYS A 213 -16.67 -7.82 -5.99
CA LYS A 213 -18.06 -8.21 -5.67
C LYS A 213 -18.83 -7.01 -5.12
N GLY A 214 -20.02 -6.74 -5.68
CA GLY A 214 -20.94 -5.76 -5.11
C GLY A 214 -21.61 -6.32 -3.84
N LYS A 215 -21.82 -5.47 -2.84
CA LYS A 215 -22.53 -5.89 -1.61
C LYS A 215 -24.05 -5.93 -1.75
N ASP A 216 -24.57 -5.35 -2.83
CA ASP A 216 -25.99 -5.33 -3.20
C ASP A 216 -26.15 -5.38 -4.74
N ASP A 217 -27.38 -5.53 -5.23
CA ASP A 217 -27.68 -5.65 -6.66
C ASP A 217 -27.28 -4.41 -7.46
N VAL A 218 -27.39 -3.22 -6.86
CA VAL A 218 -27.04 -1.95 -7.50
C VAL A 218 -25.53 -1.90 -7.71
N SER A 219 -24.78 -2.14 -6.65
CA SER A 219 -23.33 -2.20 -6.64
C SER A 219 -22.82 -3.33 -7.53
N GLN A 220 -23.45 -4.50 -7.56
CA GLN A 220 -23.00 -5.58 -8.45
C GLN A 220 -23.16 -5.20 -9.93
N LYS A 221 -24.23 -4.48 -10.29
CA LYS A 221 -24.37 -3.91 -11.64
C LYS A 221 -23.28 -2.88 -11.91
N SER A 222 -22.91 -2.07 -10.92
CA SER A 222 -21.81 -1.10 -11.02
C SER A 222 -20.46 -1.79 -11.23
N VAL A 223 -20.14 -2.87 -10.50
CA VAL A 223 -18.93 -3.68 -10.73
C VAL A 223 -18.87 -4.15 -12.18
N ASN A 224 -19.97 -4.76 -12.66
CA ASN A 224 -20.00 -5.41 -13.96
C ASN A 224 -19.91 -4.42 -15.14
N LYS A 225 -20.30 -3.16 -14.95
CA LYS A 225 -20.34 -2.15 -16.01
C LYS A 225 -19.22 -1.11 -15.94
N PHE A 226 -18.92 -0.62 -14.75
CA PHE A 226 -17.93 0.42 -14.53
C PHE A 226 -16.56 -0.20 -14.31
N LEU A 227 -16.46 -1.04 -13.29
CA LEU A 227 -15.17 -1.56 -12.84
C LEU A 227 -14.62 -2.65 -13.76
N SER A 228 -15.45 -3.39 -14.51
CA SER A 228 -14.98 -4.36 -15.51
C SER A 228 -14.07 -3.71 -16.57
N THR A 229 -14.38 -2.47 -16.98
CA THR A 229 -13.54 -1.67 -17.90
C THR A 229 -12.20 -1.26 -17.31
N PHE A 230 -12.13 -1.04 -15.99
CA PHE A 230 -10.87 -0.76 -15.27
C PHE A 230 -10.14 -2.05 -14.87
N ALA A 231 -10.88 -3.15 -14.70
CA ALA A 231 -10.44 -4.45 -14.20
C ALA A 231 -10.35 -5.50 -15.32
N ASN A 232 -10.01 -5.08 -16.54
CA ASN A 232 -9.93 -5.95 -17.73
C ASN A 232 -8.86 -7.07 -17.64
N ASN A 233 -8.10 -7.18 -16.54
CA ASN A 233 -7.09 -8.23 -16.35
C ASN A 233 -7.38 -9.09 -15.12
N THR A 234 -8.50 -9.81 -15.14
CA THR A 234 -8.86 -10.81 -14.11
C THR A 234 -7.99 -12.07 -14.16
N GLU A 235 -7.13 -12.22 -15.17
CA GLU A 235 -6.23 -13.36 -15.32
C GLU A 235 -4.75 -12.95 -15.19
N GLY A 236 -4.19 -13.12 -13.99
CA GLY A 236 -2.75 -13.39 -13.77
C GLY A 236 -1.75 -12.45 -14.45
N TYR A 237 -2.03 -11.14 -14.50
CA TYR A 237 -1.04 -10.20 -15.04
C TYR A 237 0.08 -9.95 -14.03
N SER A 238 1.27 -9.71 -14.57
CA SER A 238 2.47 -9.37 -13.81
C SER A 238 2.58 -7.86 -13.72
N SER A 239 2.74 -7.33 -12.52
CA SER A 239 3.04 -5.92 -12.29
C SER A 239 4.25 -5.75 -11.38
N ASN A 240 4.86 -4.57 -11.42
CA ASN A 240 5.99 -4.21 -10.60
C ASN A 240 5.50 -3.30 -9.47
N ILE A 241 5.64 -3.77 -8.23
CA ILE A 241 5.36 -3.01 -7.01
C ILE A 241 6.65 -2.32 -6.55
N ASN A 242 6.58 -1.04 -6.22
CA ASN A 242 7.71 -0.33 -5.62
C ASN A 242 7.74 -0.57 -4.10
N LEU A 243 8.68 -1.38 -3.60
CA LEU A 243 8.79 -1.61 -2.17
C LEU A 243 9.38 -0.41 -1.40
N PHE A 244 10.06 0.51 -2.08
CA PHE A 244 10.70 1.65 -1.43
C PHE A 244 9.69 2.66 -0.88
N ILE A 245 8.51 2.79 -1.49
CA ILE A 245 7.47 3.73 -1.03
C ILE A 245 6.99 3.41 0.38
N TYR A 246 6.94 2.13 0.75
CA TYR A 246 6.50 1.68 2.07
C TYR A 246 7.54 2.03 3.13
N LEU A 247 8.83 1.83 2.84
CA LEU A 247 9.92 2.30 3.69
C LEU A 247 9.91 3.82 3.82
N GLU A 248 9.79 4.54 2.70
CA GLU A 248 9.74 6.00 2.70
C GLU A 248 8.62 6.53 3.59
N TYR A 249 7.44 5.90 3.53
CA TYR A 249 6.31 6.31 4.37
C TYR A 249 6.59 6.08 5.86
N LEU A 250 7.18 4.95 6.24
CA LEU A 250 7.46 4.64 7.65
C LEU A 250 8.53 5.53 8.28
N ILE A 251 9.48 6.02 7.48
CA ILE A 251 10.63 6.80 7.95
C ILE A 251 10.32 8.31 7.99
N LYS A 252 9.30 8.77 7.26
CA LYS A 252 8.88 10.18 7.20
C LYS A 252 8.30 10.68 8.51
#